data_AF-A0A0Q6Z6T1-F1
#
_entry.id   AF-A0A0Q6Z6T1-F1
#
_cell.length_a   1.000
_cell.length_b   1.000
_cell.length_c   1.000
_cell.angle_alpha   90.00
_cell.angle_beta   90.00
_cell.angle_gamma   90.00
#
_symmetry.space_group_name_H-M   'P 1'
#
loop_
_entity.id
_entity.type
_entity.pdbx_description
1 polymer ?
#
loop_
_entity_poly.entity_id
_entity_poly.type
_entity_poly.pdbx_seq_one_letter_code
_entity_poly.pdbx_strand_id
1 'polypeptide(L)' 'MMDFFYLIPIALALGAIALAAFMWSMANGQYDDLDGAAERILFEDRDHPMPDHPHKEHPAPRA' A
#
# COMPACT_ATOMS: atom_id res chain seq x y z
N MET A 1 28.95 34.84 3.40
CA MET A 1 28.00 34.86 4.55
C MET A 1 26.73 35.65 4.21
N MET A 2 26.12 35.37 3.05
CA MET A 2 24.73 35.79 2.76
C MET A 2 23.92 34.58 2.27
N ASP A 3 24.48 33.38 2.38
CA ASP A 3 23.99 32.15 1.76
C ASP A 3 22.70 31.66 2.46
N PHE A 4 22.58 31.95 3.75
CA PHE A 4 21.36 31.70 4.54
C PHE A 4 20.13 32.47 4.03
N PHE A 5 20.32 33.60 3.36
CA PHE A 5 19.21 34.40 2.82
C PHE A 5 18.43 33.67 1.72
N TYR A 6 19.09 32.74 1.03
CA TYR A 6 18.46 31.88 0.03
C TYR A 6 18.12 30.50 0.60
N LEU A 7 18.99 29.93 1.43
CA LEU A 7 18.80 28.58 1.98
C LEU A 7 17.59 28.49 2.91
N ILE A 8 17.33 29.51 3.74
CA ILE A 8 16.17 29.53 4.66
C ILE A 8 14.84 29.49 3.88
N PRO A 9 14.55 30.42 2.95
CA PRO A 9 13.28 30.37 2.22
C PRO A 9 13.15 29.12 1.34
N ILE A 10 14.24 28.63 0.74
CA ILE A 10 14.22 27.39 -0.04
C ILE A 10 13.87 26.19 0.86
N ALA A 11 14.48 26.06 2.03
CA ALA A 11 14.19 24.98 2.97
C ALA A 11 12.73 25.02 3.45
N LEU A 12 12.20 26.21 3.76
CA LEU A 12 10.79 26.39 4.13
C LEU A 12 9.84 26.02 2.99
N ALA A 13 10.15 26.42 1.76
CA ALA A 13 9.35 26.07 0.59
C ALA A 13 9.34 24.55 0.35
N LEU A 14 10.51 23.90 0.42
CA LEU A 14 10.62 22.44 0.30
C LEU A 14 9.85 21.71 1.41
N GLY A 15 9.94 22.18 2.65
CA GLY A 15 9.17 21.63 3.76
C GLY A 15 7.65 21.78 3.56
N ALA A 16 7.20 22.94 3.09
CA ALA A 16 5.80 23.19 2.79
C ALA A 16 5.29 22.31 1.63
N ILE A 17 6.08 22.15 0.57
CA ILE A 17 5.74 21.26 -0.56
C ILE A 17 5.62 19.82 -0.08
N ALA A 18 6.58 19.33 0.71
CA ALA A 18 6.55 17.98 1.27
C ALA A 18 5.32 17.76 2.15
N LEU A 19 5.00 18.72 3.03
CA LEU A 19 3.82 18.64 3.88
C LEU A 19 2.52 18.64 3.06
N ALA A 20 2.41 19.50 2.05
CA ALA A 20 1.24 19.54 1.17
C ALA A 20 1.07 18.23 0.39
N ALA A 21 2.14 17.68 -0.15
CA ALA A 21 2.13 16.38 -0.82
C ALA A 21 1.72 15.24 0.13
N PHE A 22 2.21 15.26 1.36
CA PHE A 22 1.84 14.30 2.40
C PHE A 22 0.34 14.38 2.76
N MET A 23 -0.17 15.60 2.99
CA MET A 23 -1.60 15.81 3.27
C MET A 23 -2.48 15.39 2.09
N TRP A 24 -2.06 15.66 0.86
CA TRP A 24 -2.76 15.20 -0.35
C TRP A 24 -2.78 13.68 -0.46
N SER A 25 -1.67 12.99 -0.16
CA SER A 25 -1.59 11.53 -0.14
C SER A 25 -2.55 10.90 0.89
N MET A 26 -2.64 11.48 2.10
CA MET A 26 -3.61 11.05 3.11
C MET A 26 -5.06 11.27 2.65
N ALA A 27 -5.36 12.42 2.04
CA ALA A 27 -6.71 12.72 1.56
C ALA A 27 -7.18 11.81 0.42
N ASN A 28 -6.27 11.20 -0.33
CA ASN A 28 -6.58 10.28 -1.42
C ASN A 28 -6.83 8.84 -0.99
N GLY A 29 -6.83 8.53 0.32
CA GLY A 29 -7.10 7.17 0.82
C GLY A 29 -6.01 6.15 0.49
N GLN A 30 -4.80 6.59 0.10
CA GLN A 30 -3.71 5.69 -0.30
C GLN A 30 -3.19 4.83 0.88
N TYR A 31 -3.45 5.25 2.12
CA TYR A 31 -3.04 4.52 3.32
C TYR A 31 -4.06 3.46 3.75
N ASP A 32 -5.29 3.48 3.23
CA ASP A 32 -6.33 2.50 3.61
C ASP A 32 -5.98 1.08 3.13
N ASP A 33 -5.24 0.95 2.01
CA ASP A 33 -4.78 -0.34 1.47
C ASP A 33 -3.55 -0.89 2.22
N LEU A 34 -2.77 -0.03 2.90
CA LEU A 34 -1.64 -0.47 3.71
C LEU A 34 -2.09 -1.23 4.96
N ASP A 35 -3.24 -0.87 5.55
CA ASP A 35 -3.83 -1.60 6.67
C ASP A 35 -4.22 -3.03 6.26
N GLY A 36 -4.83 -3.21 5.08
CA GLY A 36 -5.15 -4.53 4.54
C GLY A 36 -3.92 -5.35 4.11
N ALA A 37 -2.88 -4.69 3.58
CA ALA A 37 -1.61 -5.35 3.26
C ALA A 37 -0.85 -5.81 4.53
N ALA A 38 -0.92 -5.03 5.62
CA ALA A 38 -0.34 -5.38 6.91
C ALA A 38 -1.04 -6.58 7.57
N GLU A 39 -2.37 -6.67 7.45
CA GLU A 39 -3.14 -7.85 7.86
C GLU A 39 -2.68 -9.09 7.09
N ARG A 40 -2.59 -8.98 5.76
CA ARG A 40 -2.14 -10.09 4.91
C ARG A 40 -0.73 -10.56 5.25
N ILE A 41 0.26 -9.68 5.37
CA ILE A 41 1.64 -10.13 5.67
C ILE A 41 1.80 -10.77 7.06
N LEU A 42 0.95 -10.43 8.03
CA LEU A 42 1.01 -10.99 9.38
C LEU A 42 0.29 -12.35 9.50
N PHE A 43 -0.73 -12.59 8.67
CA PHE A 43 -1.57 -13.79 8.73
C PHE A 43 -1.39 -14.76 7.54
N GLU A 44 -0.83 -14.33 6.41
CA GLU A 44 -0.57 -15.18 5.22
C GLU A 44 0.41 -16.34 5.53
N ASP A 45 1.28 -16.20 6.54
CA ASP A 45 2.15 -17.30 6.99
C ASP A 45 1.41 -18.39 7.81
N ARG A 46 0.16 -18.14 8.24
CA ARG A 46 -0.58 -19.06 9.12
C ARG A 46 -1.78 -19.75 8.47
N ASP A 47 -2.40 -19.16 7.45
CA ASP A 47 -3.66 -19.66 6.89
C ASP A 47 -3.65 -19.70 5.34
N HIS A 48 -2.75 -20.47 4.74
CA HIS A 48 -2.91 -20.90 3.35
C HIS A 48 -3.55 -22.30 3.28
N PRO A 49 -4.85 -22.43 2.93
CA PRO A 49 -5.33 -23.66 2.32
C PRO A 49 -4.63 -23.80 0.97
N MET A 50 -4.00 -24.95 0.74
CA MET A 50 -3.44 -25.34 -0.57
C MET A 50 -4.54 -25.15 -1.64
N PRO A 51 -4.23 -24.62 -2.84
CA PRO A 51 -5.24 -24.37 -3.86
C PRO A 51 -6.00 -25.66 -4.14
N ASP A 52 -7.33 -25.56 -4.02
CA ASP A 52 -8.25 -26.66 -4.26
C ASP A 52 -7.99 -27.16 -5.69
N HIS A 53 -7.43 -28.36 -5.80
CA HIS A 53 -7.29 -29.02 -7.09
C HIS A 53 -8.72 -29.12 -7.64
N PRO A 54 -9.04 -28.52 -8.80
CA PRO A 54 -10.38 -28.66 -9.35
C PRO A 54 -10.53 -30.15 -9.63
N HIS A 55 -11.31 -30.84 -8.79
CA HIS A 55 -11.67 -32.21 -9.01
C HIS A 55 -12.48 -32.14 -10.30
N LYS A 56 -11.83 -32.48 -11.42
CA LYS A 56 -12.52 -32.59 -12.69
C LYS A 56 -13.54 -33.69 -12.48
N GLU A 57 -14.77 -33.29 -12.19
CA GLU A 57 -15.91 -34.18 -12.23
C GLU A 57 -15.90 -34.80 -13.61
N HIS A 58 -15.47 -36.06 -13.67
CA HIS A 58 -15.85 -36.94 -14.75
C HIS A 58 -17.33 -37.23 -14.53
N PRO A 59 -18.25 -36.70 -15.35
CA PRO A 59 -19.63 -37.13 -15.25
C PRO A 59 -19.66 -38.61 -15.62
N ALA A 60 -20.02 -39.45 -14.65
CA ALA A 60 -20.23 -40.86 -14.89
C ALA A 60 -21.29 -41.01 -15.99
N PRO A 61 -21.01 -41.75 -17.08
CA PRO A 61 -22.02 -42.00 -18.09
C PRO A 61 -23.06 -42.93 -17.45
N ARG A 62 -24.26 -42.40 -17.24
CA ARG A 62 -25.43 -43.21 -16.88
C ARG A 62 -25.77 -44.11 -18.07
N ALA A 63 -25.63 -45.42 -17.87
CA ALA A 63 -26.12 -46.48 -18.74
C ALA A 63 -26.81 -47.54 -17.89
#